data_AF-A0A4S2IVD1-F1
#
_entry.id   AF-A0A4S2IVD1-F1
#
_cell.length_a   1.000
_cell.length_b   1.000
_cell.length_c   1.000
_cell.angle_alpha   90.00
_cell.angle_beta   90.00
_cell.angle_gamma   90.00
#
_symmetry.space_group_name_H-M   'P 1'
#
loop_
_entity.id
_entity.type
_entity.pdbx_description
1 polymer ?
#
loop_
_entity_poly.entity_id
_entity_poly.type
_entity_poly.pdbx_seq_one_letter_code
_entity_poly.pdbx_strand_id
1 'polypeptide(L)'
;MKATVVADDQGCTLWADALRPRRIHDATAARNEGIAVCFQHFPDVEVLLDDGHLGLSRDHRGQAITPPRKPRPGALPGRVEQWERDRHGHSSDRITVEHALADHKRWKQLTRWTHRRDRLPDAYRAIAGLVSDRTANI
;
A
#
# COMPACT_ATOMS: atom_id res chain seq x y z
N MET A 1 6.19 3.29 -14.29
CA MET A 1 4.95 3.87 -13.73
C MET A 1 4.62 3.18 -12.41
N LYS A 2 3.99 3.89 -11.49
CA LYS A 2 3.53 3.38 -10.19
C LYS A 2 2.06 3.75 -9.99
N ALA A 3 1.35 3.00 -9.15
CA ALA A 3 -0.02 3.29 -8.73
C ALA A 3 -0.08 3.09 -7.22
N THR A 4 -0.93 3.84 -6.55
CA THR A 4 -1.33 3.59 -5.17
C THR A 4 -2.51 2.62 -5.20
N VAL A 5 -2.53 1.69 -4.25
CA VAL A 5 -3.49 0.58 -4.20
C VAL A 5 -4.01 0.46 -2.77
N VAL A 6 -5.29 0.17 -2.64
CA VAL A 6 -5.93 -0.29 -1.41
C VAL A 6 -6.43 -1.71 -1.64
N ALA A 7 -6.19 -2.56 -0.66
CA ALA A 7 -6.66 -3.93 -0.64
C ALA A 7 -7.30 -4.23 0.71
N ASP A 8 -8.10 -5.29 0.77
CA ASP A 8 -8.61 -5.85 2.03
C ASP A 8 -7.55 -6.66 2.78
N ASP A 9 -7.95 -7.26 3.90
CA ASP A 9 -7.13 -8.10 4.77
C ASP A 9 -6.69 -9.44 4.12
N GLN A 10 -7.32 -9.83 3.01
CA GLN A 10 -6.94 -10.98 2.19
C GLN A 10 -6.02 -10.60 1.02
N GLY A 11 -5.79 -9.30 0.80
CA GLY A 11 -4.91 -8.78 -0.24
C GLY A 11 -5.63 -8.61 -1.58
N CYS A 12 -6.95 -8.73 -1.60
CA CYS A 12 -7.74 -8.46 -2.79
C CYS A 12 -7.88 -6.95 -3.01
N THR A 13 -7.64 -6.50 -4.25
CA THR A 13 -7.68 -5.08 -4.60
C THR A 13 -9.09 -4.51 -4.40
N LEU A 14 -9.24 -3.50 -3.54
CA LEU A 14 -10.46 -2.70 -3.38
C LEU A 14 -10.43 -1.44 -4.26
N TRP A 15 -9.26 -0.85 -4.45
CA TRP A 15 -9.11 0.36 -5.26
C TRP A 15 -7.68 0.50 -5.77
N ALA A 16 -7.53 1.07 -6.96
CA ALA A 16 -6.22 1.47 -7.47
C ALA A 16 -6.32 2.82 -8.19
N ASP A 17 -5.33 3.67 -7.93
CA ASP A 17 -5.19 4.92 -8.67
C ASP A 17 -4.63 4.69 -10.09
N ALA A 18 -4.72 5.74 -10.90
CA ALA A 18 -4.08 5.84 -12.19
C ALA A 18 -2.54 5.71 -12.11
N LEU A 19 -1.95 5.21 -13.19
CA LEU A 19 -0.51 5.03 -13.30
C LEU A 19 0.21 6.39 -13.42
N ARG A 20 1.15 6.65 -12.50
CA ARG A 20 1.98 7.85 -12.43
C ARG A 20 3.46 7.60 -12.76
N PRO A 21 4.21 8.62 -13.20
CA PRO A 21 5.66 8.54 -13.30
C PRO A 21 6.33 8.15 -11.97
N ARG A 22 7.42 7.37 -12.02
CA ARG A 22 8.10 6.84 -10.82
C ARG A 22 8.88 7.89 -10.01
N ARG A 23 8.98 9.13 -10.52
CA ARG A 23 9.78 10.22 -9.93
C ARG A 23 9.17 10.86 -8.68
N ILE A 24 7.89 10.59 -8.39
CA ILE A 24 7.19 11.12 -7.23
C ILE A 24 7.46 10.19 -6.03
N HIS A 25 7.61 10.71 -4.81
CA HIS A 25 7.70 9.88 -3.59
C HIS A 25 6.35 9.17 -3.33
N ASP A 26 6.34 7.98 -2.74
CA ASP A 26 5.10 7.20 -2.53
C ASP A 26 4.12 7.91 -1.61
N ALA A 27 4.55 8.37 -0.43
CA ALA A 27 3.74 9.22 0.44
C ALA A 27 3.18 10.49 -0.25
N THR A 28 3.94 11.15 -1.13
CA THR A 28 3.47 12.33 -1.87
C THR A 28 2.42 11.95 -2.91
N ALA A 29 2.61 10.83 -3.60
CA ALA A 29 1.60 10.32 -4.54
C ALA A 29 0.29 10.02 -3.80
N ALA A 30 0.35 9.28 -2.70
CA ALA A 30 -0.83 8.98 -1.88
C ALA A 30 -1.61 10.24 -1.45
N ARG A 31 -0.91 11.30 -1.00
CA ARG A 31 -1.57 12.57 -0.65
C ARG A 31 -2.29 13.23 -1.82
N ASN A 32 -1.68 13.23 -3.01
CA ASN A 32 -2.23 13.87 -4.19
C ASN A 32 -3.46 13.14 -4.75
N GLU A 33 -3.50 11.81 -4.60
CA GLU A 33 -4.57 10.96 -5.16
C GLU A 33 -5.77 10.83 -4.21
N GLY A 34 -5.82 11.65 -3.15
CA GLY A 34 -6.98 11.77 -2.27
C GLY A 34 -7.09 10.67 -1.21
N ILE A 35 -6.19 9.69 -1.16
CA ILE A 35 -6.28 8.62 -0.15
C ILE A 35 -6.08 9.16 1.28
N ALA A 36 -5.32 10.26 1.41
CA ALA A 36 -5.16 10.95 2.68
C ALA A 36 -6.50 11.49 3.23
N VAL A 37 -7.46 11.78 2.34
CA VAL A 37 -8.80 12.25 2.68
C VAL A 37 -9.66 11.11 3.24
N CYS A 38 -9.42 9.85 2.82
CA CYS A 38 -10.13 8.70 3.39
C CYS A 38 -9.91 8.57 4.89
N PHE A 39 -8.68 8.81 5.39
CA PHE A 39 -8.41 8.82 6.83
C PHE A 39 -9.24 9.86 7.59
N GLN A 40 -9.63 10.97 6.95
CA GLN A 40 -10.47 12.01 7.58
C GLN A 40 -11.95 11.62 7.62
N HIS A 41 -12.43 10.93 6.58
CA HIS A 41 -13.85 10.52 6.49
C HIS A 41 -14.16 9.23 7.23
N PHE A 42 -13.16 8.37 7.42
CA PHE A 42 -13.32 7.06 8.05
C PHE A 42 -12.40 6.97 9.29
N PRO A 43 -12.74 7.67 10.39
CA PRO A 43 -11.89 7.76 11.58
C PRO A 43 -11.57 6.40 12.21
N ASP A 44 -12.48 5.43 12.07
CA ASP A 44 -12.36 4.11 12.67
C ASP A 44 -11.64 3.08 11.77
N VAL A 45 -11.22 3.49 10.56
CA VAL A 45 -10.51 2.61 9.64
C VAL A 45 -9.01 2.73 9.84
N GLU A 46 -8.38 1.59 10.13
CA GLU A 46 -6.94 1.42 10.13
C GLU A 46 -6.45 0.90 8.77
N VAL A 47 -5.32 1.41 8.31
CA VAL A 47 -4.70 1.06 7.03
C VAL A 47 -3.26 0.64 7.28
N LEU A 48 -2.98 -0.61 6.94
CA LEU A 48 -1.62 -1.16 6.95
C LEU A 48 -0.85 -0.66 5.73
N LEU A 49 0.25 0.06 5.98
CA LEU A 49 1.02 0.72 4.94
C LEU A 49 2.29 -0.05 4.58
N ASP A 50 2.63 0.00 3.29
CA ASP A 50 3.97 -0.36 2.82
C ASP A 50 5.02 0.67 3.27
N ASP A 51 6.29 0.26 3.35
CA ASP A 51 7.42 1.08 3.82
C ASP A 51 7.56 2.41 3.06
N GLY A 52 7.22 2.45 1.77
CA GLY A 52 7.25 3.69 0.97
C GLY A 52 6.30 4.79 1.48
N HIS A 53 5.32 4.43 2.30
CA HIS A 53 4.26 5.30 2.80
C HIS A 53 4.45 5.73 4.26
N LEU A 54 5.62 5.46 4.86
CA LEU A 54 5.96 5.87 6.24
C LEU A 54 5.64 7.34 6.56
N GLY A 55 5.71 8.22 5.56
CA GLY A 55 5.36 9.64 5.71
C GLY A 55 3.91 9.90 6.10
N LEU A 56 2.96 9.02 5.75
CA LEU A 56 1.54 9.16 6.06
C LEU A 56 1.23 8.86 7.54
N SER A 57 2.00 7.98 8.19
CA SER A 57 1.82 7.66 9.62
C SER A 57 2.07 8.87 10.53
N ARG A 58 2.90 9.83 10.09
CA ARG A 58 3.07 11.10 10.81
C ARG A 58 1.79 11.93 10.80
N ASP A 59 1.07 11.93 9.68
CA ASP A 59 -0.09 12.79 9.43
C ASP A 59 -1.38 12.17 10.00
N HIS A 60 -1.47 10.83 10.04
CA HIS A 60 -2.65 10.07 10.46
C HIS A 60 -2.30 9.03 11.54
N ARG A 61 -1.86 9.52 12.71
CA ARG A 61 -1.47 8.63 13.82
C ARG A 61 -2.66 7.80 14.31
N GLY A 62 -2.43 6.51 14.54
CA GLY A 62 -3.47 5.56 14.99
C GLY A 62 -4.18 4.87 13.84
N GLN A 63 -4.37 5.54 12.70
CA GLN A 63 -5.00 4.93 11.52
C GLN A 63 -3.98 4.39 10.51
N ALA A 64 -2.87 5.10 10.27
CA ALA A 64 -1.83 4.68 9.33
C ALA A 64 -0.79 3.80 10.05
N ILE A 65 -1.01 2.48 9.99
CA ILE A 65 -0.19 1.47 10.65
C ILE A 65 1.08 1.23 9.84
N THR A 66 2.23 1.43 10.47
CA THR A 66 3.56 1.28 9.86
C THR A 66 4.48 0.48 10.77
N PRO A 67 5.60 -0.07 10.26
CA PRO A 67 6.49 -0.84 11.09
C PRO A 67 7.02 -0.01 12.27
N PRO A 68 7.25 -0.65 13.43
CA PRO A 68 7.76 0.05 14.59
C PRO A 68 9.14 0.64 14.30
N ARG A 69 9.34 1.89 14.73
CA ARG A 69 10.59 2.62 14.50
C ARG A 69 11.75 1.94 15.21
N LYS A 70 12.87 1.77 14.51
CA LYS A 70 14.09 1.21 15.07
C LYS A 70 14.53 2.02 16.32
N PRO A 71 14.83 1.35 17.45
CA PRO A 71 15.38 2.00 18.63
C PRO A 71 16.69 2.72 18.31
N ARG A 72 16.99 3.79 19.07
CA ARG A 72 18.27 4.50 18.97
C ARG A 72 19.43 3.59 19.44
N PRO A 73 20.66 3.80 18.95
CA PRO A 73 21.84 3.15 19.51
C PRO A 73 21.91 3.39 21.02
N GLY A 74 22.19 2.33 21.79
CA GLY A 74 22.22 2.39 23.26
C GLY A 74 20.86 2.23 23.96
N ALA A 75 19.80 1.86 23.25
CA ALA A 75 18.54 1.48 23.88
C ALA A 75 18.71 0.26 24.80
N LEU A 76 17.92 0.21 25.89
CA LEU A 76 17.91 -0.93 26.82
C LEU A 76 17.60 -2.24 26.07
N PRO A 77 18.24 -3.37 26.43
CA PRO A 77 18.02 -4.66 25.78
C PRO A 77 16.55 -5.05 25.67
N GLY A 78 15.78 -4.94 26.77
CA GLY A 78 14.35 -5.25 26.75
C GLY A 78 13.52 -4.38 25.79
N ARG A 79 13.97 -3.15 25.47
CA ARG A 79 13.32 -2.31 24.46
C ARG A 79 13.67 -2.74 23.04
N VAL A 80 14.87 -3.27 22.82
CA VAL A 80 15.26 -3.86 21.53
C VAL A 80 14.45 -5.15 21.29
N GLU A 81 14.35 -6.02 22.30
CA GLU A 81 13.56 -7.26 22.22
C GLU A 81 12.07 -7.00 21.95
N GLN A 82 11.48 -5.99 22.61
CA GLN A 82 10.09 -5.60 22.32
C GLN A 82 9.94 -5.10 20.88
N TRP A 83 10.87 -4.27 20.40
CA TRP A 83 10.85 -3.80 19.01
C TRP A 83 10.99 -4.95 18.01
N GLU A 84 11.82 -5.96 18.27
CA GLU A 84 11.96 -7.13 17.42
C GLU A 84 10.66 -7.94 17.35
N ARG A 85 10.00 -8.15 18.49
CA ARG A 85 8.68 -8.82 18.54
C ARG A 85 7.62 -8.04 17.76
N ASP A 86 7.51 -6.73 18.00
CA ASP A 86 6.54 -5.87 17.30
C ASP A 86 6.82 -5.83 15.80
N ARG A 87 8.10 -5.76 15.42
CA ARG A 87 8.53 -5.75 14.01
C ARG A 87 8.22 -7.07 13.34
N HIS A 88 8.41 -8.18 14.04
CA HIS A 88 8.09 -9.51 13.51
C HIS A 88 6.58 -9.67 13.29
N GLY A 89 5.75 -9.30 14.28
CA GLY A 89 4.29 -9.31 14.13
C GLY A 89 3.83 -8.47 12.95
N HIS A 90 4.33 -7.23 12.86
CA HIS A 90 4.03 -6.35 11.74
C HIS A 90 4.49 -6.90 10.38
N SER A 91 5.60 -7.64 10.33
CA SER A 91 6.05 -8.28 9.09
C SER A 91 5.08 -9.36 8.62
N SER A 92 4.44 -10.07 9.55
CA SER A 92 3.42 -11.08 9.23
C SER A 92 2.16 -10.42 8.65
N ASP A 93 1.68 -9.35 9.27
CA ASP A 93 0.51 -8.61 8.77
C ASP A 93 0.76 -8.06 7.35
N ARG A 94 2.00 -7.64 7.07
CA ARG A 94 2.40 -7.12 5.75
C ARG A 94 2.40 -8.15 4.62
N ILE A 95 2.30 -9.44 4.91
CA ILE A 95 2.22 -10.48 3.86
C ILE A 95 1.02 -10.20 2.93
N THR A 96 -0.12 -9.79 3.50
CA THR A 96 -1.31 -9.37 2.73
C THR A 96 -1.01 -8.20 1.79
N VAL A 97 -0.28 -7.20 2.26
CA VAL A 97 0.13 -6.04 1.44
C VAL A 97 1.03 -6.50 0.29
N GLU A 98 1.94 -7.44 0.56
CA GLU A 98 2.82 -8.01 -0.47
C GLU A 98 2.03 -8.80 -1.53
N HIS A 99 0.99 -9.53 -1.13
CA HIS A 99 0.08 -10.23 -2.05
C HIS A 99 -0.63 -9.25 -2.99
N ALA A 100 -1.25 -8.20 -2.44
CA ALA A 100 -1.86 -7.16 -3.25
C ALA A 100 -0.85 -6.57 -4.25
N LEU A 101 0.34 -6.19 -3.77
CA LEU A 101 1.39 -5.63 -4.63
C LEU A 101 1.88 -6.63 -5.70
N ALA A 102 1.90 -7.92 -5.42
CA ALA A 102 2.31 -8.96 -6.35
C ALA A 102 1.36 -9.05 -7.55
N ASP A 103 0.05 -8.98 -7.33
CA ASP A 103 -0.94 -8.99 -8.41
C ASP A 103 -0.79 -7.77 -9.32
N HIS A 104 -0.63 -6.58 -8.74
CA HIS A 104 -0.39 -5.36 -9.51
C HIS A 104 0.94 -5.39 -10.29
N LYS A 105 1.98 -6.03 -9.74
CA LYS A 105 3.25 -6.27 -10.46
C LYS A 105 3.02 -7.24 -11.62
N ARG A 106 2.20 -8.29 -11.45
CA ARG A 106 1.84 -9.25 -12.50
C ARG A 106 1.10 -8.57 -13.65
N TRP A 107 0.13 -7.70 -13.36
CA TRP A 107 -0.61 -6.98 -14.41
C TRP A 107 0.29 -6.04 -15.21
N LYS A 108 1.26 -5.37 -14.57
CA LYS A 108 2.26 -4.54 -15.28
C LYS A 108 3.13 -5.36 -16.23
N GLN A 109 3.33 -6.66 -15.97
CA GLN A 109 4.04 -7.52 -16.91
C GLN A 109 3.25 -7.81 -18.18
N LEU A 110 1.92 -7.63 -18.20
CA LEU A 110 1.11 -7.76 -19.42
C LEU A 110 1.58 -6.83 -20.54
N THR A 111 2.16 -5.69 -20.19
CA THR A 111 2.77 -4.76 -21.14
C THR A 111 3.87 -5.40 -21.99
N ARG A 112 4.56 -6.44 -21.48
CA ARG A 112 5.58 -7.17 -22.24
C ARG A 112 4.97 -7.91 -23.42
N TRP A 113 3.73 -8.38 -23.27
CA TRP A 113 3.04 -9.21 -24.26
C TRP A 113 2.17 -8.40 -25.23
N THR A 114 1.57 -7.30 -24.75
CA THR A 114 0.70 -6.47 -25.60
C THR A 114 1.48 -5.49 -26.46
N HIS A 115 2.72 -5.14 -26.08
CA HIS A 115 3.54 -4.06 -26.68
C HIS A 115 2.84 -2.67 -26.71
N ARG A 116 1.67 -2.51 -26.09
CA ARG A 116 0.87 -1.27 -26.05
C ARG A 116 1.15 -0.49 -24.77
N ARG A 117 2.32 0.16 -24.70
CA ARG A 117 2.67 0.98 -23.52
C ARG A 117 1.78 2.21 -23.36
N ASP A 118 1.29 2.74 -24.46
CA ASP A 118 0.36 3.87 -24.56
C ASP A 118 -0.99 3.57 -23.88
N ARG A 119 -1.49 2.34 -24.02
CA ARG A 119 -2.77 1.91 -23.42
C ARG A 119 -2.65 1.30 -22.02
N LEU A 120 -1.44 1.19 -21.50
CA LEU A 120 -1.19 0.55 -20.20
C LEU A 120 -1.96 1.23 -19.06
N PRO A 121 -2.05 2.57 -18.95
CA PRO A 121 -2.85 3.20 -17.90
C PRO A 121 -4.32 2.78 -17.92
N ASP A 122 -4.94 2.76 -19.09
CA ASP A 122 -6.35 2.42 -19.25
C ASP A 122 -6.60 0.94 -18.97
N ALA A 123 -5.75 0.06 -19.53
CA ALA A 123 -5.83 -1.37 -19.29
C ALA A 123 -5.64 -1.72 -17.81
N TYR A 124 -4.67 -1.07 -17.15
CA TYR A 124 -4.43 -1.28 -15.72
C TYR A 124 -5.63 -0.87 -14.88
N ARG A 125 -6.24 0.29 -15.18
CA ARG A 125 -7.42 0.78 -14.47
C ARG A 125 -8.64 -0.12 -14.70
N ALA A 126 -8.83 -0.61 -15.93
CA ALA A 126 -9.91 -1.53 -16.26
C ALA A 126 -9.79 -2.85 -15.48
N ILE A 127 -8.58 -3.42 -15.42
CA ILE A 127 -8.32 -4.65 -14.64
C ILE A 127 -8.56 -4.39 -13.15
N ALA A 128 -8.03 -3.29 -12.60
CA ALA A 128 -8.21 -2.95 -11.20
C ALA A 128 -9.69 -2.76 -10.82
N GLY A 129 -10.48 -2.10 -11.68
CA GLY A 129 -11.92 -1.93 -11.48
C GLY A 129 -12.67 -3.26 -11.52
N LEU A 130 -12.35 -4.14 -12.48
CA LEU A 130 -12.97 -5.47 -12.58
C LEU A 130 -12.66 -6.35 -11.35
N VAL A 131 -11.42 -6.30 -10.85
CA VAL A 131 -11.02 -7.06 -9.66
C VAL A 131 -11.71 -6.51 -8.42
N SER A 132 -11.75 -5.18 -8.26
CA SER A 132 -12.45 -4.50 -7.17
C SER A 132 -13.95 -4.85 -7.12
N ASP A 133 -14.64 -4.78 -8.26
CA ASP A 133 -16.05 -5.14 -8.36
C ASP A 133 -16.29 -6.61 -8.00
N ARG A 134 -15.40 -7.50 -8.44
CA ARG A 134 -15.47 -8.91 -8.06
C ARG A 134 -15.30 -9.10 -6.55
N THR A 135 -14.34 -8.42 -5.93
CA THR A 135 -14.08 -8.52 -4.49
C THR A 135 -15.24 -7.99 -3.66
N ALA A 136 -15.92 -6.93 -4.12
CA ALA A 136 -17.10 -6.39 -3.44
C ALA A 136 -18.32 -7.32 -3.46
N ASN A 137 -18.33 -8.33 -4.33
CA ASN A 137 -19.45 -9.25 -4.55
C ASN A 137 -19.19 -10.69 -4.03
N ILE A 138 -18.12 -10.89 -3.25
CA ILE A 138 -17.77 -12.16 -2.58
C ILE A 138 -18.12 -12.05 -1.10
#